data_AF-A0A2V7Y6Z7-F1
#
_entry.id   AF-A0A2V7Y6Z7-F1
#
_cell.length_a   1.000
_cell.length_b   1.000
_cell.length_c   1.000
_cell.angle_alpha   90.00
_cell.angle_beta   90.00
_cell.angle_gamma   90.00
#
_symmetry.space_group_name_H-M   'P 1'
#
loop_
_entity.id
_entity.type
_entity.pdbx_description
1 polymer ?
#
loop_
_entity_poly.entity_id
_entity_poly.type
_entity_poly.pdbx_seq_one_letter_code
_entity_poly.pdbx_strand_id
1 'polypeptide(L)'
;MVRNLMRWALAGLVLAAVAVPVSAQPITVAPGNDGWVSPANGSQVDLSVFPISAFFGPGAVVSPTIVSLSGSPLDTANLGSIDTLLERFPPSVTFAAFPETHTLSLAIKALRLKGQTTIDGVTYDLVVALSETPSGTGTLTATRLTADGGRFNSSFPVLPKLVFTEVGNPANRVVIDCGAVTGCPSPLTLGASNVCWEVAHGPNNFDPTTKGITPIRAGIAVDGTYDGVNEYTTVGRLRSGFAGLEFNVGYDPTPPWNPCGNVSHNHAVYSLTHVATTPTDCKTTTATDTTKRAGKAFVAQRLCPVVVAQPTDPTQPVDPVGTTKKKPSGGKP
;
A
#
# COMPACT_ATOMS: atom_id res chain seq x y z
N MET A 1 -27.95 68.15 10.40
CA MET A 1 -28.37 66.82 9.90
C MET A 1 -27.30 66.10 9.05
N VAL A 2 -25.99 66.40 9.22
CA VAL A 2 -24.90 65.94 8.31
C VAL A 2 -23.80 65.14 9.03
N ARG A 3 -23.89 64.92 10.35
CA ARG A 3 -22.83 64.27 11.15
C ARG A 3 -22.95 62.75 11.35
N ASN A 4 -24.03 62.11 10.87
CA ASN A 4 -24.28 60.68 11.12
C ASN A 4 -23.97 59.74 9.94
N LEU A 5 -23.64 60.27 8.75
CA LEU A 5 -23.35 59.45 7.56
C LEU A 5 -21.89 58.99 7.45
N MET A 6 -20.97 59.60 8.20
CA MET A 6 -19.53 59.34 8.09
C MET A 6 -19.03 58.15 8.94
N ARG A 7 -19.85 57.63 9.86
CA ARG A 7 -19.50 56.47 10.70
C ARG A 7 -19.83 55.12 10.07
N TRP A 8 -20.68 55.08 9.04
CA TRP A 8 -21.04 53.85 8.34
C TRP A 8 -20.15 53.56 7.13
N ALA A 9 -19.44 54.55 6.60
CA ALA A 9 -18.50 54.36 5.49
C ALA A 9 -17.18 53.69 5.90
N LEU A 10 -16.75 53.79 7.17
CA LEU A 10 -15.55 53.09 7.66
C LEU A 10 -15.81 51.62 8.04
N ALA A 11 -17.06 51.25 8.35
CA ALA A 11 -17.41 49.88 8.72
C ALA A 11 -17.53 48.95 7.49
N GLY A 12 -17.81 49.50 6.30
CA GLY A 12 -17.84 48.74 5.05
C GLY A 12 -16.46 48.38 4.50
N LEU A 13 -15.41 49.12 4.85
CA LEU A 13 -14.06 48.90 4.32
C LEU A 13 -13.24 47.86 5.12
N VAL A 14 -13.64 47.55 6.35
CA VAL A 14 -12.98 46.53 7.19
C VAL A 14 -13.50 45.11 6.92
N LEU A 15 -14.68 44.94 6.32
CA LEU A 15 -15.18 43.63 5.86
C LEU A 15 -14.68 43.23 4.46
N ALA A 16 -14.02 44.15 3.73
CA ALA A 16 -13.28 43.83 2.51
C ALA A 16 -11.82 43.45 2.80
N ALA A 17 -11.49 43.14 4.07
CA ALA A 17 -10.22 42.55 4.47
C ALA A 17 -10.12 41.12 3.94
N VAL A 18 -9.78 41.06 2.66
CA VAL A 18 -8.93 40.06 2.04
C VAL A 18 -9.33 38.62 2.35
N ALA A 19 -10.31 38.12 1.60
CA ALA A 19 -10.27 36.73 1.18
C ALA A 19 -9.01 36.56 0.29
N VAL A 20 -7.83 36.55 0.91
CA VAL A 20 -6.63 36.04 0.26
C VAL A 20 -6.99 34.59 -0.04
N PRO A 21 -7.11 34.17 -1.32
CA PRO A 21 -7.18 32.75 -1.57
C PRO A 21 -5.95 32.18 -0.88
N VAL A 22 -6.16 31.28 0.08
CA VAL A 22 -5.05 30.54 0.70
C VAL A 22 -4.34 29.87 -0.46
N SER A 23 -3.31 30.54 -0.98
CA SER A 23 -2.56 30.07 -2.13
C SER A 23 -1.88 28.82 -1.61
N ALA A 24 -2.34 27.67 -2.08
CA ALA A 24 -1.74 26.40 -1.77
C ALA A 24 -0.23 26.55 -1.97
N GLN A 25 0.55 26.37 -0.90
CA GLN A 25 2.00 26.37 -1.05
C GLN A 25 2.35 25.29 -2.10
N PRO A 26 3.11 25.62 -3.15
CA PRO A 26 3.52 24.64 -4.13
C PRO A 26 4.29 23.49 -3.47
N ILE A 27 3.95 22.27 -3.86
CA ILE A 27 4.56 21.04 -3.35
C ILE A 27 5.34 20.42 -4.48
N THR A 28 6.66 20.31 -4.33
CA THR A 28 7.51 19.63 -5.31
C THR A 28 7.83 18.21 -4.86
N VAL A 29 7.40 17.25 -5.65
CA VAL A 29 7.70 15.84 -5.52
C VAL A 29 8.97 15.54 -6.29
N ALA A 30 10.02 15.17 -5.57
CA ALA A 30 11.27 14.77 -6.20
C ALA A 30 11.25 13.29 -6.60
N PRO A 31 12.12 12.88 -7.55
CA PRO A 31 12.56 11.50 -7.66
C PRO A 31 13.02 10.95 -6.32
N GLY A 32 12.77 9.66 -6.08
CA GLY A 32 13.11 9.02 -4.82
C GLY A 32 12.58 7.60 -4.74
N ASN A 33 12.92 6.90 -3.67
CA ASN A 33 12.38 5.58 -3.40
C ASN A 33 11.10 5.59 -2.57
N ASP A 34 10.24 4.62 -2.85
CA ASP A 34 9.08 4.27 -2.03
C ASP A 34 9.21 2.82 -1.59
N GLY A 35 8.95 2.56 -0.31
CA GLY A 35 8.99 1.22 0.26
C GLY A 35 7.60 0.80 0.66
N TRP A 36 7.19 -0.39 0.24
CA TRP A 36 5.91 -0.97 0.59
C TRP A 36 6.08 -2.22 1.44
N VAL A 37 5.05 -2.46 2.24
CA VAL A 37 4.91 -3.65 3.08
C VAL A 37 3.64 -4.37 2.63
N SER A 38 3.82 -5.58 2.13
CA SER A 38 2.75 -6.46 1.70
C SER A 38 1.99 -6.98 2.92
N PRO A 39 0.64 -6.97 2.89
CA PRO A 39 -0.14 -7.54 3.99
C PRO A 39 0.12 -9.04 4.12
N ALA A 40 -0.04 -9.57 5.33
CA ALA A 40 -0.09 -11.02 5.52
C ALA A 40 -1.23 -11.61 4.68
N ASN A 41 -0.92 -12.52 3.77
CA ASN A 41 -1.86 -13.13 2.82
C ASN A 41 -2.52 -12.14 1.84
N GLY A 42 -1.94 -10.95 1.64
CA GLY A 42 -2.49 -9.92 0.75
C GLY A 42 -2.22 -10.16 -0.74
N SER A 43 -1.31 -11.07 -1.06
CA SER A 43 -0.92 -11.42 -2.42
C SER A 43 -1.04 -12.92 -2.65
N GLN A 44 -1.23 -13.32 -3.90
CA GLN A 44 -1.25 -14.72 -4.31
C GLN A 44 -0.52 -14.87 -5.64
N VAL A 45 0.03 -16.04 -5.91
CA VAL A 45 0.56 -16.41 -7.23
C VAL A 45 -0.06 -17.73 -7.66
N ASP A 46 -0.55 -17.78 -8.90
CA ASP A 46 -1.04 -19.01 -9.51
C ASP A 46 0.13 -19.69 -10.24
N LEU A 47 0.61 -20.81 -9.70
CA LEU A 47 1.72 -21.57 -10.25
C LEU A 47 1.33 -22.35 -11.53
N SER A 48 0.03 -22.47 -11.85
CA SER A 48 -0.42 -23.22 -13.03
C SER A 48 -0.08 -22.53 -14.36
N VAL A 49 0.20 -21.22 -14.33
CA VAL A 49 0.59 -20.44 -15.53
C VAL A 49 2.10 -20.42 -15.76
N PHE A 50 2.89 -21.01 -14.86
CA PHE A 50 4.35 -21.08 -14.97
C PHE A 50 4.80 -22.43 -15.53
N PRO A 51 5.98 -22.52 -16.16
CA PRO A 51 6.47 -23.74 -16.79
C PRO A 51 7.00 -24.77 -15.76
N ILE A 52 6.25 -25.05 -14.68
CA ILE A 52 6.69 -25.90 -13.55
C ILE A 52 7.21 -27.26 -14.02
N SER A 53 6.53 -27.91 -14.96
CA SER A 53 6.92 -29.23 -15.47
C SER A 53 8.25 -29.25 -16.22
N ALA A 54 8.71 -28.11 -16.74
CA ALA A 54 10.03 -28.01 -17.37
C ALA A 54 11.18 -28.05 -16.35
N PHE A 55 10.89 -27.70 -15.09
CA PHE A 55 11.89 -27.58 -14.02
C PHE A 55 11.82 -28.73 -13.01
N PHE A 56 10.60 -29.18 -12.68
CA PHE A 56 10.38 -30.25 -11.71
C PHE A 56 10.14 -31.62 -12.37
N GLY A 57 10.00 -31.66 -13.69
CA GLY A 57 9.84 -32.88 -14.47
C GLY A 57 8.44 -32.99 -15.10
N PRO A 58 8.31 -33.79 -16.18
CA PRO A 58 7.03 -34.02 -16.82
C PRO A 58 6.00 -34.59 -15.85
N GLY A 59 4.82 -33.95 -15.78
CA GLY A 59 3.73 -34.39 -14.91
C GLY A 59 3.83 -33.94 -13.45
N ALA A 60 4.79 -33.07 -13.10
CA ALA A 60 4.91 -32.50 -11.77
C ALA A 60 3.57 -31.93 -11.27
N VAL A 61 3.15 -32.37 -10.08
CA VAL A 61 1.87 -32.01 -9.46
C VAL A 61 2.10 -30.99 -8.36
N VAL A 62 1.55 -29.79 -8.54
CA VAL A 62 1.64 -28.69 -7.58
C VAL A 62 0.40 -28.64 -6.69
N SER A 63 0.58 -28.50 -5.38
CA SER A 63 -0.52 -28.34 -4.42
C SER A 63 -0.09 -27.50 -3.20
N PRO A 64 -0.76 -26.36 -2.91
CA PRO A 64 -1.76 -25.71 -3.75
C PRO A 64 -1.11 -25.07 -5.00
N THR A 65 -1.86 -25.02 -6.10
CA THR A 65 -1.44 -24.27 -7.30
C THR A 65 -1.49 -22.76 -7.05
N ILE A 66 -2.47 -22.28 -6.30
CA ILE A 66 -2.55 -20.88 -5.86
C ILE A 66 -1.87 -20.77 -4.50
N VAL A 67 -0.72 -20.09 -4.47
CA VAL A 67 0.08 -19.91 -3.26
C VAL A 67 -0.20 -18.54 -2.67
N SER A 68 -0.63 -18.50 -1.42
CA SER A 68 -0.70 -17.26 -0.64
C SER A 68 0.70 -16.75 -0.34
N LEU A 69 0.91 -15.47 -0.60
CA LEU A 69 2.17 -14.79 -0.40
C LEU A 69 2.07 -13.77 0.74
N SER A 70 3.20 -13.58 1.41
CA SER A 70 3.41 -12.56 2.43
C SER A 70 4.70 -11.81 2.15
N GLY A 71 4.80 -10.57 2.64
CA GLY A 71 6.03 -9.81 2.59
C GLY A 71 7.18 -10.47 3.34
N SER A 72 8.37 -10.42 2.78
CA SER A 72 9.62 -10.72 3.48
C SER A 72 10.56 -9.53 3.35
N PRO A 73 11.08 -8.98 4.47
CA PRO A 73 11.92 -7.80 4.42
C PRO A 73 13.11 -7.94 3.45
N LEU A 74 13.38 -6.86 2.71
CA LEU A 74 14.53 -6.74 1.82
C LEU A 74 15.83 -6.65 2.63
N ASP A 75 15.82 -5.82 3.67
CA ASP A 75 16.91 -5.62 4.62
C ASP A 75 16.29 -5.19 5.97
N THR A 76 16.32 -6.08 6.96
CA THR A 76 15.74 -5.80 8.28
C THR A 76 16.50 -4.73 9.06
N ALA A 77 17.79 -4.52 8.77
CA ALA A 77 18.63 -3.56 9.49
C ALA A 77 18.43 -2.13 8.95
N ASN A 78 18.30 -1.97 7.63
CA ASN A 78 18.24 -0.65 7.00
C ASN A 78 16.87 -0.26 6.43
N LEU A 79 16.01 -1.23 6.08
CA LEU A 79 14.71 -1.02 5.46
C LEU A 79 13.53 -1.51 6.32
N GLY A 80 13.79 -2.04 7.52
CA GLY A 80 12.76 -2.45 8.45
C GLY A 80 11.90 -3.59 7.89
N SER A 81 10.60 -3.37 7.74
CA SER A 81 9.66 -4.36 7.20
C SER A 81 9.40 -4.26 5.70
N ILE A 82 10.05 -3.33 4.99
CA ILE A 82 9.84 -3.11 3.55
C ILE A 82 10.22 -4.37 2.76
N ASP A 83 9.28 -4.89 1.97
CA ASP A 83 9.46 -6.06 1.10
C ASP A 83 9.42 -5.73 -0.39
N THR A 84 8.97 -4.52 -0.74
CA THR A 84 8.87 -4.04 -2.11
C THR A 84 9.45 -2.63 -2.19
N LEU A 85 10.37 -2.41 -3.12
CA LEU A 85 11.02 -1.13 -3.33
C LEU A 85 10.72 -0.61 -4.73
N LEU A 86 10.26 0.63 -4.80
CA LEU A 86 10.00 1.35 -6.03
C LEU A 86 10.91 2.57 -6.12
N GLU A 87 11.19 2.98 -7.35
CA GLU A 87 11.81 4.26 -7.65
C GLU A 87 10.86 5.10 -8.48
N ARG A 88 10.55 6.30 -7.97
CA ARG A 88 10.07 7.42 -8.78
C ARG A 88 11.26 8.06 -9.45
N PHE A 89 11.22 8.17 -10.77
CA PHE A 89 12.32 8.74 -11.54
C PHE A 89 11.79 9.79 -12.55
N PRO A 90 12.69 10.67 -13.04
CA PRO A 90 12.40 12.06 -13.34
C PRO A 90 11.37 12.30 -14.47
N PRO A 91 10.82 13.53 -14.54
CA PRO A 91 11.19 14.72 -13.77
C PRO A 91 10.51 14.86 -12.39
N SER A 92 11.07 15.73 -11.53
CA SER A 92 10.33 16.23 -10.36
C SER A 92 9.03 16.89 -10.82
N VAL A 93 7.98 16.72 -10.03
CA VAL A 93 6.65 17.26 -10.32
C VAL A 93 6.28 18.29 -9.28
N THR A 94 5.80 19.46 -9.70
CA THR A 94 5.30 20.49 -8.77
C THR A 94 3.79 20.58 -8.84
N PHE A 95 3.13 20.36 -7.70
CA PHE A 95 1.71 20.64 -7.48
C PHE A 95 1.58 22.09 -7.00
N ALA A 96 1.21 23.01 -7.89
CA ALA A 96 0.99 24.42 -7.60
C ALA A 96 -0.39 24.71 -6.97
N ALA A 97 -1.37 23.82 -7.15
CA ALA A 97 -2.73 23.98 -6.64
C ALA A 97 -3.32 22.65 -6.15
N PHE A 98 -4.51 22.72 -5.55
CA PHE A 98 -5.36 21.54 -5.35
C PHE A 98 -6.83 21.91 -5.69
N PRO A 99 -7.56 21.07 -6.46
CA PRO A 99 -7.10 19.80 -7.00
C PRO A 99 -6.13 19.95 -8.18
N GLU A 100 -5.09 19.12 -8.23
CA GLU A 100 -4.14 19.05 -9.35
C GLU A 100 -3.63 17.63 -9.50
N THR A 101 -3.47 17.17 -10.75
CA THR A 101 -3.08 15.79 -11.07
C THR A 101 -1.82 15.78 -11.92
N HIS A 102 -0.91 14.87 -11.58
CA HIS A 102 0.31 14.61 -12.35
C HIS A 102 0.56 13.13 -12.48
N THR A 103 1.27 12.74 -13.54
CA THR A 103 1.73 11.38 -13.77
C THR A 103 3.25 11.32 -13.67
N LEU A 104 3.74 10.37 -12.88
CA LEU A 104 5.14 10.07 -12.61
C LEU A 104 5.47 8.69 -13.18
N SER A 105 6.72 8.48 -13.58
CA SER A 105 7.21 7.15 -13.95
C SER A 105 7.65 6.39 -12.70
N LEU A 106 7.33 5.09 -12.66
CA LEU A 106 7.74 4.16 -11.61
C LEU A 106 8.53 2.99 -12.19
N ALA A 107 9.52 2.53 -11.45
CA ALA A 107 10.20 1.27 -11.70
C ALA A 107 10.31 0.48 -10.39
N ILE A 108 10.00 -0.82 -10.43
CA ILE A 108 10.28 -1.72 -9.32
C ILE A 108 11.78 -2.04 -9.29
N LYS A 109 12.36 -1.94 -8.09
CA LYS A 109 13.80 -2.11 -7.85
C LYS A 109 14.10 -3.30 -6.97
N ALA A 110 13.15 -3.70 -6.13
CA ALA A 110 13.24 -4.93 -5.38
C ALA A 110 11.84 -5.44 -5.02
N LEU A 111 11.73 -6.76 -4.91
CA LEU A 111 10.54 -7.46 -4.45
C LEU A 111 11.00 -8.69 -3.69
N ARG A 112 10.40 -8.97 -2.54
CA ARG A 112 10.62 -10.23 -1.85
C ARG A 112 9.36 -10.68 -1.14
N LEU A 113 8.60 -11.51 -1.82
CA LEU A 113 7.44 -12.18 -1.24
C LEU A 113 7.79 -13.63 -0.93
N LYS A 114 7.17 -14.20 0.10
CA LYS A 114 7.34 -15.60 0.49
C LYS A 114 6.00 -16.30 0.61
N GLY A 115 6.00 -17.57 0.25
CA GLY A 115 4.90 -18.51 0.42
C GLY A 115 5.44 -19.92 0.54
N GLN A 116 4.55 -20.90 0.47
CA GLN A 116 4.92 -22.31 0.54
C GLN A 116 3.99 -23.11 -0.38
N THR A 117 4.55 -24.13 -1.03
CA THR A 117 3.78 -25.09 -1.83
C THR A 117 4.39 -26.48 -1.74
N THR A 118 3.69 -27.46 -2.26
CA THR A 118 4.17 -28.84 -2.38
C THR A 118 4.22 -29.21 -3.87
N ILE A 119 5.33 -29.79 -4.32
CA ILE A 119 5.51 -30.32 -5.68
C ILE A 119 5.89 -31.79 -5.55
N ASP A 120 5.08 -32.68 -6.12
CA ASP A 120 5.26 -34.14 -6.05
C ASP A 120 5.44 -34.69 -4.62
N GLY A 121 4.69 -34.13 -3.68
CA GLY A 121 4.72 -34.51 -2.26
C GLY A 121 5.88 -33.91 -1.47
N VAL A 122 6.79 -33.16 -2.11
CA VAL A 122 7.91 -32.47 -1.47
C VAL A 122 7.55 -31.01 -1.22
N THR A 123 7.77 -30.54 0.01
CA THR A 123 7.44 -29.17 0.42
C THR A 123 8.58 -28.20 0.07
N TYR A 124 8.22 -27.08 -0.55
CA TYR A 124 9.13 -26.01 -0.93
C TYR A 124 8.73 -24.69 -0.30
N ASP A 125 9.71 -23.99 0.26
CA ASP A 125 9.63 -22.55 0.49
C ASP A 125 9.70 -21.85 -0.87
N LEU A 126 8.71 -21.02 -1.17
CA LEU A 126 8.64 -20.24 -2.39
C LEU A 126 9.01 -18.79 -2.07
N VAL A 127 10.01 -18.25 -2.75
CA VAL A 127 10.29 -16.82 -2.81
C VAL A 127 9.94 -16.28 -4.20
N VAL A 128 9.21 -15.17 -4.24
CA VAL A 128 8.98 -14.38 -5.45
C VAL A 128 9.80 -13.11 -5.37
N ALA A 129 10.76 -12.98 -6.28
CA ALA A 129 11.65 -11.83 -6.40
C ALA A 129 11.59 -11.24 -7.82
N LEU A 130 12.45 -10.27 -8.12
CA LEU A 130 12.59 -9.75 -9.48
C LEU A 130 13.46 -10.69 -10.34
N SER A 131 13.10 -10.79 -11.61
CA SER A 131 13.95 -11.34 -12.67
C SER A 131 15.27 -10.57 -12.77
N GLU A 132 16.33 -11.25 -13.23
CA GLU A 132 17.57 -10.58 -13.67
C GLU A 132 17.34 -9.65 -14.87
N THR A 133 16.32 -9.94 -15.66
CA THR A 133 15.87 -9.03 -16.71
C THR A 133 15.00 -7.95 -16.08
N PRO A 134 15.36 -6.65 -16.25
CA PRO A 134 14.61 -5.57 -15.65
C PRO A 134 13.14 -5.59 -16.05
N SER A 135 12.27 -5.42 -15.07
CA SER A 135 10.85 -5.18 -15.31
C SER A 135 10.65 -3.87 -16.08
N GLY A 136 9.58 -3.81 -16.88
CA GLY A 136 9.21 -2.57 -17.56
C GLY A 136 8.88 -1.44 -16.57
N THR A 137 8.97 -0.22 -17.06
CA THR A 137 8.52 0.96 -16.31
C THR A 137 7.00 1.03 -16.30
N GLY A 138 6.40 1.49 -15.21
CA GLY A 138 5.00 1.87 -15.20
C GLY A 138 4.77 3.29 -14.72
N THR A 139 3.56 3.56 -14.26
CA THR A 139 3.08 4.92 -14.00
C THR A 139 2.44 5.04 -12.62
N LEU A 140 2.57 6.21 -12.03
CA LEU A 140 1.82 6.66 -10.87
C LEU A 140 1.12 7.97 -11.20
N THR A 141 -0.20 7.98 -11.16
CA THR A 141 -1.01 9.19 -11.34
C THR A 141 -1.48 9.66 -9.98
N ALA A 142 -0.89 10.75 -9.49
CA ALA A 142 -1.21 11.36 -8.21
C ALA A 142 -2.05 12.61 -8.41
N THR A 143 -3.14 12.71 -7.66
CA THR A 143 -3.98 13.89 -7.54
C THR A 143 -3.82 14.46 -6.15
N ARG A 144 -3.33 15.69 -6.03
CA ARG A 144 -3.34 16.46 -4.78
C ARG A 144 -4.75 16.96 -4.55
N LEU A 145 -5.30 16.67 -3.38
CA LEU A 145 -6.66 17.06 -2.98
C LEU A 145 -6.66 18.04 -1.81
N THR A 146 -5.55 18.13 -1.08
CA THR A 146 -5.37 19.05 0.05
C THR A 146 -4.00 19.70 0.06
N ALA A 147 -3.80 20.59 1.04
CA ALA A 147 -2.51 21.20 1.30
C ALA A 147 -1.40 20.17 1.52
N ASP A 148 -1.68 19.00 2.11
CA ASP A 148 -0.66 18.01 2.50
C ASP A 148 -0.71 16.70 1.73
N GLY A 149 -1.69 16.49 0.85
CA GLY A 149 -1.81 15.18 0.25
C GLY A 149 -2.93 15.03 -0.77
N GLY A 150 -3.27 13.78 -1.03
CA GLY A 150 -4.35 13.43 -1.92
C GLY A 150 -4.44 11.93 -2.19
N ARG A 151 -4.77 11.56 -3.42
CA ARG A 151 -4.95 10.17 -3.85
C ARG A 151 -4.06 9.86 -5.04
N PHE A 152 -3.66 8.62 -5.20
CA PHE A 152 -2.94 8.17 -6.39
C PHE A 152 -3.44 6.80 -6.87
N ASN A 153 -3.18 6.55 -8.16
CA ASN A 153 -3.28 5.24 -8.78
C ASN A 153 -1.91 4.88 -9.33
N SER A 154 -1.55 3.60 -9.33
CA SER A 154 -0.32 3.14 -9.97
C SER A 154 -0.54 1.82 -10.70
N SER A 155 0.25 1.59 -11.73
CA SER A 155 0.32 0.33 -12.46
C SER A 155 1.70 0.19 -13.07
N PHE A 156 2.37 -0.93 -12.82
CA PHE A 156 3.65 -1.24 -13.45
C PHE A 156 3.80 -2.76 -13.62
N PRO A 157 4.46 -3.21 -14.70
CA PRO A 157 4.73 -4.61 -14.94
C PRO A 157 5.85 -5.12 -14.01
N VAL A 158 5.78 -6.39 -13.66
CA VAL A 158 6.74 -7.12 -12.84
C VAL A 158 7.07 -8.41 -13.55
N LEU A 159 8.35 -8.60 -13.89
CA LEU A 159 8.90 -9.88 -14.32
C LEU A 159 9.32 -10.67 -13.08
N PRO A 160 8.59 -11.72 -12.69
CA PRO A 160 8.90 -12.46 -11.48
C PRO A 160 10.06 -13.44 -11.70
N LYS A 161 10.83 -13.65 -10.64
CA LYS A 161 11.69 -14.82 -10.45
C LYS A 161 11.13 -15.65 -9.30
N LEU A 162 10.79 -16.91 -9.57
CA LEU A 162 10.32 -17.86 -8.58
C LEU A 162 11.51 -18.71 -8.11
N VAL A 163 11.75 -18.72 -6.81
CA VAL A 163 12.82 -19.49 -6.18
C VAL A 163 12.17 -20.48 -5.23
N PHE A 164 12.31 -21.75 -5.54
CA PHE A 164 11.83 -22.86 -4.72
C PHE A 164 13.03 -23.46 -3.98
N THR A 165 12.93 -23.52 -2.66
CA THR A 165 13.93 -24.17 -1.79
C THR A 165 13.26 -25.30 -1.05
N GLU A 166 13.74 -26.54 -1.22
CA GLU A 166 13.16 -27.68 -0.54
C GLU A 166 13.35 -27.58 0.99
N VAL A 167 12.28 -27.73 1.76
CA VAL A 167 12.32 -27.61 3.22
C VAL A 167 13.15 -28.73 3.87
N GLY A 168 13.06 -29.95 3.34
CA GLY A 168 13.82 -31.10 3.83
C GLY A 168 15.28 -31.15 3.38
N ASN A 169 15.62 -30.41 2.32
CA ASN A 169 16.96 -30.37 1.73
C ASN A 169 17.23 -28.99 1.11
N PRO A 170 17.65 -27.98 1.89
CA PRO A 170 17.83 -26.61 1.39
C PRO A 170 18.87 -26.46 0.28
N ALA A 171 19.71 -27.47 0.04
CA ALA A 171 20.63 -27.50 -1.10
C ALA A 171 19.90 -27.76 -2.43
N ASN A 172 18.70 -28.35 -2.40
CA ASN A 172 17.85 -28.50 -3.57
C ASN A 172 17.07 -27.20 -3.80
N ARG A 173 17.58 -26.38 -4.72
CA ARG A 173 17.00 -25.10 -5.11
C ARG A 173 16.68 -25.11 -6.60
N VAL A 174 15.44 -24.76 -6.93
CA VAL A 174 14.96 -24.65 -8.31
C VAL A 174 14.55 -23.21 -8.57
N VAL A 175 14.97 -22.64 -9.69
CA VAL A 175 14.72 -21.23 -10.04
C VAL A 175 14.05 -21.14 -11.40
N ILE A 176 12.93 -20.41 -11.45
CA ILE A 176 12.25 -20.03 -12.69
C ILE A 176 12.33 -18.52 -12.82
N ASP A 177 13.24 -18.04 -13.66
CA ASP A 177 13.37 -16.63 -13.99
C ASP A 177 12.59 -16.32 -15.28
N CYS A 178 11.46 -15.61 -15.15
CA CYS A 178 10.59 -15.32 -16.28
C CYS A 178 11.12 -14.27 -17.27
N GLY A 179 12.23 -13.60 -16.97
CA GLY A 179 12.96 -12.81 -17.96
C GLY A 179 13.90 -13.64 -18.82
N ALA A 180 14.34 -14.80 -18.33
CA ALA A 180 15.31 -15.67 -19.02
C ALA A 180 14.69 -16.94 -19.63
N VAL A 181 13.50 -17.33 -19.17
CA VAL A 181 12.88 -18.62 -19.50
C VAL A 181 11.65 -18.43 -20.39
N THR A 182 11.53 -19.26 -21.43
CA THR A 182 10.33 -19.31 -22.29
C THR A 182 9.16 -20.02 -21.60
N GLY A 183 7.93 -19.62 -21.92
CA GLY A 183 6.73 -20.26 -21.38
C GLY A 183 6.27 -19.71 -20.02
N CYS A 184 6.95 -18.70 -19.51
CA CYS A 184 6.40 -17.87 -18.44
C CYS A 184 5.21 -17.03 -18.94
N PRO A 185 4.32 -16.63 -18.01
CA PRO A 185 3.24 -15.71 -18.33
C PRO A 185 3.78 -14.35 -18.77
N SER A 186 2.88 -13.52 -19.30
CA SER A 186 3.16 -12.08 -19.45
C SER A 186 3.50 -11.46 -18.09
N PRO A 187 4.26 -10.34 -18.05
CA PRO A 187 4.61 -9.68 -16.80
C PRO A 187 3.38 -9.48 -15.90
N LEU A 188 3.54 -9.78 -14.62
CA LEU A 188 2.51 -9.56 -13.61
C LEU A 188 2.29 -8.06 -13.45
N THR A 189 1.06 -7.62 -13.24
CA THR A 189 0.80 -6.20 -12.99
C THR A 189 0.71 -5.97 -11.49
N LEU A 190 1.58 -5.10 -10.97
CA LEU A 190 1.44 -4.57 -9.61
C LEU A 190 0.79 -3.20 -9.71
N GLY A 191 -0.30 -2.99 -8.98
CA GLY A 191 -1.06 -1.75 -9.08
C GLY A 191 -1.74 -1.36 -7.79
N ALA A 192 -1.96 -0.05 -7.66
CA ALA A 192 -2.77 0.55 -6.60
C ALA A 192 -3.88 1.38 -7.25
N SER A 193 -5.04 1.37 -6.60
CA SER A 193 -6.15 2.24 -6.98
C SER A 193 -6.59 3.06 -5.78
N ASN A 194 -6.74 4.36 -6.00
CA ASN A 194 -7.37 5.27 -5.06
C ASN A 194 -6.70 5.35 -3.68
N VAL A 195 -5.37 5.17 -3.64
CA VAL A 195 -4.57 5.10 -2.41
C VAL A 195 -4.21 6.50 -1.93
N CYS A 196 -4.32 6.74 -0.63
CA CYS A 196 -3.96 8.03 -0.03
C CYS A 196 -2.45 8.24 -0.02
N TRP A 197 -2.02 9.47 -0.23
CA TRP A 197 -0.65 9.91 -0.03
C TRP A 197 -0.64 11.21 0.76
N GLU A 198 0.41 11.38 1.56
CA GLU A 198 0.66 12.58 2.35
C GLU A 198 2.12 12.98 2.23
N VAL A 199 2.36 14.27 2.41
CA VAL A 199 3.64 14.95 2.30
C VAL A 199 4.30 15.00 3.66
N ALA A 200 5.44 14.32 3.79
CA ALA A 200 6.29 14.44 4.98
C ALA A 200 6.67 15.90 5.25
N HIS A 201 6.48 16.32 6.50
CA HIS A 201 6.78 17.65 7.01
C HIS A 201 6.12 18.78 6.20
N GLY A 202 4.95 18.50 5.61
CA GLY A 202 4.11 19.49 4.95
C GLY A 202 3.50 20.52 5.92
N PRO A 203 2.62 21.42 5.43
CA PRO A 203 1.85 22.36 6.25
C PRO A 203 1.28 21.81 7.57
N ASN A 204 0.81 20.56 7.60
CA ASN A 204 0.28 19.90 8.80
C ASN A 204 1.33 19.12 9.63
N ASN A 205 2.62 19.26 9.28
CA ASN A 205 3.76 18.64 9.97
C ASN A 205 3.61 17.11 10.14
N PHE A 206 3.14 16.42 9.10
CA PHE A 206 3.12 14.95 9.07
C PHE A 206 4.53 14.40 9.26
N ASP A 207 4.75 13.64 10.33
CA ASP A 207 6.01 12.98 10.59
C ASP A 207 5.85 11.46 10.34
N PRO A 208 6.43 10.91 9.27
CA PRO A 208 6.29 9.49 8.93
C PRO A 208 6.78 8.57 10.06
N THR A 209 7.79 8.99 10.82
CA THR A 209 8.37 8.16 11.89
C THR A 209 7.39 7.96 13.04
N THR A 210 6.61 8.99 13.38
CA THR A 210 5.56 8.90 14.42
C THR A 210 4.42 7.97 14.02
N LYS A 211 4.33 7.64 12.73
CA LYS A 211 3.33 6.73 12.15
C LYS A 211 3.88 5.33 11.87
N GLY A 212 5.09 5.03 12.32
CA GLY A 212 5.74 3.73 12.10
C GLY A 212 6.21 3.52 10.66
N ILE A 213 6.30 4.59 9.86
CA ILE A 213 6.79 4.53 8.49
C ILE A 213 8.29 4.74 8.52
N THR A 214 9.03 3.83 7.89
CA THR A 214 10.51 3.85 7.86
C THR A 214 10.99 4.68 6.68
N PRO A 215 11.61 5.85 6.88
CA PRO A 215 12.16 6.64 5.78
C PRO A 215 13.30 5.90 5.10
N ILE A 216 13.33 5.91 3.76
CA ILE A 216 14.35 5.22 2.97
C ILE A 216 15.51 6.18 2.73
N ARG A 217 16.62 5.92 3.42
CA ARG A 217 17.85 6.69 3.24
C ARG A 217 18.51 6.37 1.91
N ALA A 218 19.31 7.31 1.41
CA ALA A 218 20.17 7.08 0.25
C ALA A 218 21.32 6.14 0.60
N GLY A 219 21.82 5.39 -0.39
CA GLY A 219 23.04 4.60 -0.24
C GLY A 219 22.85 3.22 0.38
N ILE A 220 21.60 2.78 0.58
CA ILE A 220 21.32 1.42 1.03
C ILE A 220 21.41 0.50 -0.19
N ALA A 221 22.33 -0.45 -0.15
CA ALA A 221 22.45 -1.48 -1.18
C ALA A 221 21.30 -2.50 -1.02
N VAL A 222 20.66 -2.89 -2.12
CA VAL A 222 19.50 -3.76 -2.11
C VAL A 222 19.67 -4.88 -3.13
N ASP A 223 19.54 -6.10 -2.64
CA ASP A 223 19.41 -7.34 -3.42
C ASP A 223 17.95 -7.48 -3.86
N GLY A 224 17.68 -7.00 -5.08
CA GLY A 224 16.33 -6.96 -5.65
C GLY A 224 15.92 -8.26 -6.32
N THR A 225 16.90 -9.07 -6.74
CA THR A 225 16.65 -10.32 -7.45
C THR A 225 16.74 -11.53 -6.52
N TYR A 226 17.18 -11.40 -5.27
CA TYR A 226 17.34 -12.51 -4.32
C TYR A 226 18.37 -13.55 -4.77
N ASP A 227 19.54 -13.08 -5.21
CA ASP A 227 20.69 -13.92 -5.57
C ASP A 227 21.93 -13.69 -4.69
N GLY A 228 21.84 -12.76 -3.73
CA GLY A 228 22.94 -12.40 -2.82
C GLY A 228 23.87 -11.31 -3.35
N VAL A 229 23.60 -10.75 -4.54
CA VAL A 229 24.25 -9.57 -5.09
C VAL A 229 23.34 -8.35 -4.86
N ASN A 230 23.91 -7.14 -4.82
CA ASN A 230 23.13 -5.92 -4.73
C ASN A 230 23.09 -5.26 -6.12
N GLU A 231 21.92 -5.21 -6.75
CA GLU A 231 21.73 -4.61 -8.08
C GLU A 231 21.38 -3.12 -7.99
N TYR A 232 20.88 -2.71 -6.82
CA TYR A 232 20.35 -1.38 -6.62
C TYR A 232 20.95 -0.70 -5.40
N THR A 233 21.09 0.62 -5.48
CA THR A 233 21.41 1.47 -4.34
C THR A 233 20.33 2.52 -4.23
N THR A 234 19.69 2.61 -3.07
CA THR A 234 18.59 3.54 -2.85
C THR A 234 19.00 4.99 -3.15
N VAL A 235 18.17 5.65 -3.93
CA VAL A 235 18.18 7.07 -4.21
C VAL A 235 17.23 7.77 -3.23
N GLY A 236 17.71 7.92 -2.00
CA GLY A 236 17.11 8.84 -1.03
C GLY A 236 17.77 10.22 -1.11
N ARG A 237 17.14 11.25 -0.54
CA ARG A 237 17.85 12.50 -0.21
C ARG A 237 18.16 12.51 1.29
N LEU A 238 19.42 12.23 1.65
CA LEU A 238 19.98 12.66 2.93
C LEU A 238 20.18 14.19 2.89
N ARG A 239 19.24 15.03 3.36
CA ARG A 239 19.57 16.45 3.62
C ARG A 239 18.82 17.08 4.78
N SER A 240 19.60 17.65 5.70
CA SER A 240 19.21 18.82 6.47
C SER A 240 18.93 20.01 5.54
N GLY A 241 17.87 20.78 5.82
CA GLY A 241 17.63 22.08 5.17
C GLY A 241 16.91 22.07 3.82
N PHE A 242 16.32 20.95 3.39
CA PHE A 242 15.34 20.93 2.31
C PHE A 242 14.00 20.42 2.85
N ALA A 243 12.90 21.10 2.54
CA ALA A 243 11.54 20.57 2.67
C ALA A 243 11.33 19.46 1.62
N GLY A 244 12.06 18.35 1.76
CA GLY A 244 12.00 17.20 0.88
C GLY A 244 10.76 16.38 1.19
N LEU A 245 9.84 16.34 0.24
CA LEU A 245 8.55 15.69 0.37
C LEU A 245 8.72 14.22 0.02
N GLU A 246 8.63 13.36 1.02
CA GLU A 246 8.51 11.91 0.84
C GLU A 246 7.02 11.60 0.66
N PHE A 247 6.63 10.92 -0.44
CA PHE A 247 5.31 10.30 -0.48
C PHE A 247 5.40 9.08 0.40
N ASN A 248 4.57 9.06 1.43
CA ASN A 248 4.38 7.86 2.19
C ASN A 248 3.08 7.21 1.72
N VAL A 249 3.23 6.01 1.16
CA VAL A 249 2.14 5.22 0.59
C VAL A 249 1.77 4.13 1.61
N GLY A 250 0.49 4.04 1.98
CA GLY A 250 -0.02 2.89 2.76
C GLY A 250 -0.21 3.12 4.26
N TYR A 251 -0.51 4.34 4.70
CA TYR A 251 -0.90 4.62 6.08
C TYR A 251 -2.42 4.78 6.24
N ASP A 252 -2.96 4.31 7.37
CA ASP A 252 -4.32 4.63 7.86
C ASP A 252 -4.22 5.86 8.78
N PRO A 253 -4.58 7.06 8.32
CA PRO A 253 -4.57 8.25 9.17
C PRO A 253 -5.59 8.11 10.30
N THR A 254 -5.09 7.92 11.53
CA THR A 254 -5.96 8.10 12.70
C THR A 254 -6.49 9.54 12.74
N PRO A 255 -7.81 9.75 12.93
CA PRO A 255 -8.42 11.08 13.02
C PRO A 255 -7.69 11.98 14.04
N PRO A 256 -7.62 13.31 13.83
CA PRO A 256 -8.59 14.16 13.13
C PRO A 256 -8.20 14.64 11.71
N TRP A 257 -7.26 13.98 11.03
CA TRP A 257 -6.78 14.42 9.71
C TRP A 257 -7.58 13.79 8.59
N ASN A 258 -8.73 14.39 8.24
CA ASN A 258 -9.60 13.86 7.19
C ASN A 258 -9.54 14.66 5.88
N PRO A 259 -8.81 14.14 4.89
CA PRO A 259 -9.21 14.28 3.49
C PRO A 259 -9.36 12.95 2.73
N CYS A 260 -9.19 11.82 3.41
CA CYS A 260 -9.61 10.51 2.94
C CYS A 260 -10.80 10.07 3.80
N GLY A 261 -12.01 10.55 3.45
CA GLY A 261 -13.24 10.32 4.21
C GLY A 261 -13.45 8.88 4.67
N ASN A 262 -14.25 8.70 5.73
CA ASN A 262 -14.64 7.49 6.51
C ASN A 262 -14.92 6.15 5.79
N VAL A 263 -14.32 5.88 4.63
CA VAL A 263 -14.25 4.56 4.03
C VAL A 263 -13.09 3.84 4.68
N SER A 264 -13.36 2.65 5.23
CA SER A 264 -12.33 1.71 5.68
C SER A 264 -11.16 1.75 4.70
N HIS A 265 -10.00 2.17 5.19
CA HIS A 265 -8.81 2.23 4.38
C HIS A 265 -8.47 0.80 3.99
N ASN A 266 -8.77 0.44 2.74
CA ASN A 266 -8.05 -0.64 2.13
C ASN A 266 -6.61 -0.13 2.13
N HIS A 267 -5.77 -0.73 2.98
CA HIS A 267 -4.33 -0.82 2.71
C HIS A 267 -4.21 -1.02 1.21
N ALA A 268 -3.26 -0.40 0.55
CA ALA A 268 -3.08 -0.69 -0.86
C ALA A 268 -2.95 -2.21 -1.00
N VAL A 269 -4.05 -2.86 -1.42
CA VAL A 269 -4.16 -4.30 -1.54
C VAL A 269 -3.48 -4.53 -2.86
N TYR A 270 -2.16 -4.56 -2.79
CA TYR A 270 -1.32 -4.90 -3.90
C TYR A 270 -1.53 -6.38 -4.12
N SER A 271 -2.51 -6.69 -4.97
CA SER A 271 -2.66 -8.02 -5.52
C SER A 271 -1.66 -8.11 -6.67
N LEU A 272 -0.69 -9.01 -6.52
CA LEU A 272 0.05 -9.52 -7.67
C LEU A 272 -0.91 -10.39 -8.49
N THR A 273 -1.78 -9.78 -9.30
CA THR A 273 -2.78 -10.52 -10.07
C THR A 273 -2.28 -10.77 -11.49
N HIS A 274 -2.34 -12.02 -11.95
CA HIS A 274 -2.20 -12.36 -13.35
C HIS A 274 -3.52 -11.97 -14.06
N VAL A 275 -3.57 -10.77 -14.64
CA VAL A 275 -4.81 -10.24 -15.24
C VAL A 275 -4.96 -10.76 -16.67
N ALA A 276 -5.70 -11.86 -16.85
CA ALA A 276 -6.24 -12.19 -18.18
C ALA A 276 -7.60 -11.47 -18.44
N THR A 277 -8.28 -10.99 -17.38
CA THR A 277 -9.49 -10.14 -17.42
C THR A 277 -9.67 -9.41 -16.09
N THR A 278 -10.38 -8.27 -16.09
CA THR A 278 -10.67 -7.37 -14.94
C THR A 278 -10.96 -8.12 -13.63
N PRO A 279 -10.41 -7.69 -12.48
CA PRO A 279 -10.69 -8.30 -11.18
C PRO A 279 -12.19 -8.25 -10.86
N THR A 280 -12.83 -9.42 -10.81
CA THR A 280 -14.12 -9.60 -10.14
C THR A 280 -13.85 -10.02 -8.70
N ASP A 281 -13.44 -9.09 -7.86
CA ASP A 281 -13.39 -9.24 -6.41
C ASP A 281 -14.79 -9.05 -5.80
N CYS A 282 -15.70 -9.94 -6.19
CA CYS A 282 -16.94 -10.21 -5.49
C CYS A 282 -17.12 -11.72 -5.42
N LYS A 283 -16.71 -12.33 -4.31
CA LYS A 283 -17.14 -13.70 -3.98
C LYS A 283 -18.67 -13.68 -3.87
N THR A 284 -19.34 -14.35 -4.80
CA THR A 284 -20.76 -14.71 -4.68
C THR A 284 -20.90 -15.68 -3.50
N THR A 285 -21.43 -15.20 -2.38
CA THR A 285 -22.08 -16.07 -1.40
C THR A 285 -23.47 -16.39 -1.92
N THR A 286 -23.64 -17.62 -2.40
CA THR A 286 -24.95 -18.18 -2.75
C THR A 286 -25.79 -18.25 -1.48
N ALA A 287 -26.73 -17.33 -1.31
CA ALA A 287 -27.78 -17.48 -0.29
C ALA A 287 -28.87 -18.40 -0.86
N THR A 288 -29.06 -19.55 -0.24
CA THR A 288 -30.20 -20.44 -0.48
C THR A 288 -31.46 -19.77 0.07
N ASP A 289 -32.28 -19.16 -0.79
CA ASP A 289 -33.61 -18.70 -0.38
C ASP A 289 -34.66 -19.76 -0.75
N THR A 290 -35.13 -20.47 0.29
CA THR A 290 -36.31 -21.31 0.24
C THR A 290 -37.57 -20.46 0.25
N THR A 291 -38.04 -20.01 -0.92
CA THR A 291 -39.45 -19.66 -1.08
C THR A 291 -40.00 -20.08 -2.44
N LYS A 292 -40.93 -21.04 -2.41
CA LYS A 292 -41.82 -21.41 -3.51
C LYS A 292 -42.75 -20.22 -3.83
N ARG A 293 -42.79 -19.74 -5.07
CA ARG A 293 -44.01 -19.67 -5.92
C ARG A 293 -43.75 -19.02 -7.27
N ALA A 294 -44.53 -19.48 -8.24
CA ALA A 294 -44.44 -19.22 -9.67
C ALA A 294 -44.76 -17.77 -10.06
N GLY A 295 -44.04 -17.27 -11.06
CA GLY A 295 -44.39 -16.04 -11.79
C GLY A 295 -43.17 -15.28 -12.26
N LYS A 296 -42.99 -15.17 -13.58
CA LYS A 296 -41.92 -14.45 -14.26
C LYS A 296 -41.73 -13.03 -13.69
N ALA A 297 -40.49 -12.63 -13.40
CA ALA A 297 -40.15 -11.24 -13.10
C ALA A 297 -38.83 -10.83 -13.78
N PHE A 298 -38.89 -9.69 -14.47
CA PHE A 298 -37.77 -8.92 -15.00
C PHE A 298 -36.78 -8.56 -13.87
N VAL A 299 -35.48 -8.76 -14.09
CA VAL A 299 -34.44 -8.23 -13.20
C VAL A 299 -34.12 -6.81 -13.65
N ALA A 300 -34.69 -5.83 -12.94
CA ALA A 300 -34.16 -4.48 -12.93
C ALA A 300 -32.82 -4.51 -12.18
N GLN A 301 -31.73 -4.10 -12.85
CA GLN A 301 -30.46 -3.78 -12.18
C GLN A 301 -30.68 -2.54 -11.31
N ARG A 302 -31.08 -2.77 -10.05
CA ARG A 302 -31.02 -1.75 -9.02
C ARG A 302 -29.55 -1.58 -8.63
N LEU A 303 -29.05 -0.36 -8.84
CA LEU A 303 -27.87 0.18 -8.19
C LEU A 303 -28.02 -0.06 -6.68
N CYS A 304 -27.11 -0.82 -6.07
CA CYS A 304 -27.16 -1.09 -4.63
C CYS A 304 -26.91 0.20 -3.82
N PRO A 305 -27.85 0.60 -2.94
CA PRO A 305 -27.59 1.48 -1.82
C PRO A 305 -27.54 0.64 -0.53
N VAL A 306 -26.42 0.59 0.18
CA VAL A 306 -26.30 -0.13 1.47
C VAL A 306 -25.23 0.61 2.29
N VAL A 307 -25.51 1.36 3.37
CA VAL A 307 -26.16 1.06 4.67
C VAL A 307 -25.55 -0.16 5.35
N VAL A 308 -24.43 0.06 6.05
CA VAL A 308 -23.79 -0.96 6.90
C VAL A 308 -24.48 -0.98 8.27
N ALA A 309 -25.00 -2.14 8.66
CA ALA A 309 -25.39 -2.43 10.03
C ALA A 309 -24.12 -2.62 10.87
N GLN A 310 -24.02 -1.91 11.99
CA GLN A 310 -22.92 -2.02 12.94
C GLN A 310 -22.98 -3.35 13.72
N PRO A 311 -21.84 -4.04 13.92
CA PRO A 311 -21.70 -4.99 15.02
C PRO A 311 -21.70 -4.23 16.35
N THR A 312 -22.52 -4.64 17.31
CA THR A 312 -22.47 -4.16 18.70
C THR A 312 -21.19 -4.62 19.37
N ASP A 313 -20.46 -3.67 19.98
CA ASP A 313 -19.28 -3.93 20.81
C ASP A 313 -19.59 -4.88 21.98
N PRO A 314 -18.65 -5.78 22.35
CA PRO A 314 -18.71 -6.44 23.65
C PRO A 314 -18.45 -5.41 24.77
N THR A 315 -19.38 -5.34 25.72
CA THR A 315 -19.25 -4.54 26.94
C THR A 315 -17.99 -4.92 27.72
N GLN A 316 -17.06 -3.97 27.89
CA GLN A 316 -15.96 -4.10 28.82
C GLN A 316 -16.47 -4.07 30.27
N PRO A 317 -15.90 -4.87 31.19
CA PRO A 317 -16.24 -4.78 32.62
C PRO A 317 -15.81 -3.42 33.17
N VAL A 318 -16.73 -2.74 33.86
CA VAL A 318 -16.45 -1.55 34.64
C VAL A 318 -15.80 -1.99 35.96
N ASP A 319 -14.56 -1.58 36.21
CA ASP A 319 -13.93 -1.75 37.51
C ASP A 319 -14.70 -0.97 38.58
N PRO A 320 -15.09 -1.59 39.71
CA PRO A 320 -15.81 -0.88 40.76
C PRO A 320 -14.91 0.11 41.50
N VAL A 321 -15.39 1.35 41.49
CA VAL A 321 -14.97 2.49 42.29
C VAL A 321 -14.83 2.12 43.78
N GLY A 322 -13.65 2.43 44.32
CA GLY A 322 -13.31 2.82 45.69
C GLY A 322 -14.16 2.31 46.86
N THR A 323 -13.54 1.53 47.75
CA THR A 323 -13.84 1.58 49.19
C THR A 323 -12.60 1.95 50.00
N THR A 324 -12.68 3.10 50.64
CA THR A 324 -11.78 3.58 51.69
C THR A 324 -11.69 2.57 52.85
N LYS A 325 -10.49 2.09 53.18
CA LYS A 325 -10.22 1.45 54.48
C LYS A 325 -9.24 2.28 55.32
N LYS A 326 -9.80 2.72 56.45
CA LYS A 326 -9.22 3.41 57.59
C LYS A 326 -8.17 2.51 58.28
N LYS A 327 -6.95 3.01 58.46
CA LYS A 327 -5.86 2.34 59.21
C LYS A 327 -6.03 2.61 60.72
N PRO A 328 -6.09 1.60 61.60
CA PRO A 328 -6.01 1.82 63.04
C PRO A 328 -4.56 1.87 63.53
N SER A 329 -4.41 2.62 64.61
CA SER A 329 -3.25 2.91 65.43
C SER A 329 -2.67 1.72 66.22
N GLY A 330 -1.37 1.80 66.51
CA GLY A 330 -0.70 1.18 67.67
C GLY A 330 -0.01 -0.15 67.35
N GLY A 331 1.22 -0.44 67.80
CA GLY A 331 2.12 0.26 68.72
C GLY A 331 3.53 -0.35 68.66
N LYS A 332 4.50 0.42 69.15
CA LYS A 332 5.88 0.03 69.54
C LYS A 332 5.86 -0.67 70.92
N PRO A 333 6.93 -1.29 71.42
CA PRO A 333 8.33 -1.29 70.96
C PRO A 333 8.79 -2.58 70.26
#